data_AF-A0AAV4TEP7-F1
#
_entry.id   AF-A0AAV4TEP7-F1
#
_cell.length_a   1.000
_cell.length_b   1.000
_cell.length_c   1.000
_cell.angle_alpha   90.00
_cell.angle_beta   90.00
_cell.angle_gamma   90.00
#
_symmetry.space_group_name_H-M   'P 1'
#
loop_
_entity.id
_entity.type
_entity.pdbx_description
1 polymer ?
#
loop_
_entity_poly.entity_id
_entity_poly.type
_entity_poly.pdbx_seq_one_letter_code
_entity_poly.pdbx_strand_id
1 'polypeptide(L)'
;MIYYDILPDGNFTGNVGKVQRGEADLTISYLPRHEINSKAVDFSMPYTLDELSFITPKPGNIKSNLALLQVFDTTTWIGICIALIVMSISFAKFKDSVGNNLFKLLGTVVGQSSNIGNGSLSSKMLLTALGFCLRW
;
A
#
# COMPACT_ATOMS: atom_id res chain seq x y z
N MET A 1 21.99 -19.22 -14.52
CA MET A 1 23.35 -19.03 -15.06
C MET A 1 24.27 -19.86 -14.18
N ILE A 2 24.73 -21.01 -14.66
CA ILE A 2 25.53 -21.93 -13.85
C ILE A 2 27.00 -21.55 -14.08
N TYR A 3 27.67 -21.02 -13.05
CA TYR A 3 29.06 -20.54 -13.14
C TYR A 3 30.08 -21.68 -13.21
N TYR A 4 29.76 -22.83 -12.63
CA TYR A 4 30.53 -24.06 -12.65
C TYR A 4 29.63 -25.24 -12.29
N ASP A 5 29.98 -26.42 -12.79
CA ASP A 5 29.41 -27.70 -12.41
C ASP A 5 30.52 -28.63 -11.92
N ILE A 6 30.15 -29.60 -11.08
CA ILE A 6 31.05 -30.63 -10.58
C ILE A 6 30.89 -31.85 -11.48
N LEU A 7 31.98 -32.26 -12.12
CA LEU A 7 32.01 -33.46 -12.95
C LEU A 7 32.05 -34.73 -12.06
N PRO A 8 31.66 -35.90 -12.59
CA PRO A 8 31.65 -37.16 -11.84
C PRO A 8 33.04 -37.61 -11.34
N ASP A 9 34.10 -37.09 -11.94
CA ASP A 9 35.51 -37.30 -11.57
C ASP A 9 35.96 -36.40 -10.40
N GLY A 10 35.08 -35.52 -9.90
CA GLY A 10 35.38 -34.56 -8.83
C GLY A 10 36.04 -33.26 -9.30
N ASN A 11 36.23 -33.09 -10.62
CA ASN A 11 36.77 -31.86 -11.17
C ASN A 11 35.68 -30.80 -11.36
N PHE A 12 36.06 -29.53 -11.18
CA PHE A 12 35.17 -28.41 -11.49
C PHE A 12 35.26 -28.06 -12.98
N THR A 13 34.15 -27.61 -13.56
CA THR A 13 34.11 -27.00 -14.89
C THR A 13 34.35 -25.49 -14.82
N GLY A 14 34.46 -24.85 -16.00
CA GLY A 14 34.62 -23.39 -16.09
C GLY A 14 35.96 -22.88 -15.56
N ASN A 15 35.96 -21.63 -15.09
CA ASN A 15 37.19 -20.95 -14.66
C ASN A 15 37.75 -21.53 -13.36
N VAL A 16 36.90 -22.00 -12.45
CA VAL A 16 37.31 -22.65 -11.20
C VAL A 16 38.11 -23.92 -11.51
N GLY A 17 37.65 -24.72 -12.47
CA GLY A 17 38.36 -25.93 -12.92
C GLY A 17 39.73 -25.67 -13.52
N LYS A 18 39.88 -24.59 -14.28
CA LYS A 18 41.18 -24.22 -14.87
C LYS A 18 42.21 -23.87 -13.81
N VAL A 19 41.78 -23.15 -12.77
CA VAL A 19 42.66 -22.82 -11.62
C VAL A 19 42.99 -24.08 -10.84
N GLN A 20 42.02 -24.96 -10.58
CA GLN A 20 42.24 -26.23 -9.89
C GLN A 20 43.25 -27.14 -10.61
N ARG A 21 43.21 -27.19 -11.95
CA ARG A 21 44.14 -28.00 -12.77
C ARG A 21 45.49 -27.34 -13.04
N GLY A 22 45.70 -26.10 -12.57
CA GLY A 22 46.92 -25.33 -12.86
C GLY A 22 47.02 -24.84 -14.32
N GLU A 23 45.91 -24.82 -15.06
CA GLU A 23 45.85 -24.25 -16.42
C GLU A 23 45.78 -22.71 -16.39
N ALA A 24 45.41 -22.13 -15.24
CA ALA A 24 45.37 -20.69 -15.00
C ALA A 24 45.84 -20.38 -13.58
N ASP A 25 46.62 -19.31 -13.40
CA ASP A 25 47.18 -18.94 -12.10
C ASP A 25 46.16 -18.26 -11.17
N LEU A 26 45.23 -17.50 -11.74
CA LEU A 26 44.18 -16.80 -11.02
C LEU A 26 42.93 -16.62 -11.87
N THR A 27 41.78 -16.47 -11.23
CA THR A 27 40.54 -16.10 -11.91
C THR A 27 39.89 -14.90 -11.24
N ILE A 28 39.49 -13.91 -12.05
CA ILE A 28 38.71 -12.76 -11.61
C ILE A 28 37.34 -12.90 -12.25
N SER A 29 36.39 -13.40 -11.47
CA SER A 29 35.01 -13.54 -11.92
C SER A 29 34.07 -13.43 -10.72
N TYR A 30 32.80 -13.15 -11.02
CA TYR A 30 31.75 -13.11 -10.00
C TYR A 30 31.46 -14.54 -9.54
N LEU A 31 32.20 -15.00 -8.55
CA LEU A 31 32.09 -16.35 -7.99
C LEU A 31 31.63 -16.25 -6.54
N PRO A 32 30.41 -16.70 -6.21
CA PRO A 32 29.99 -16.78 -4.83
C PRO A 32 30.87 -17.80 -4.09
N ARG A 33 31.31 -17.43 -2.89
CA ARG A 33 32.05 -18.32 -2.00
C ARG A 33 31.06 -19.34 -1.41
N HIS A 34 31.25 -20.60 -1.78
CA HIS A 34 30.53 -21.74 -1.23
C HIS A 34 31.50 -22.68 -0.50
N GLU A 35 31.03 -23.53 0.41
CA GLU A 35 31.94 -24.47 1.09
C GLU A 35 32.59 -25.47 0.12
N ILE A 36 31.88 -25.82 -0.96
CA ILE A 36 32.33 -26.82 -1.92
C ILE A 36 33.47 -26.30 -2.80
N ASN A 37 33.38 -25.06 -3.29
CA ASN A 37 34.45 -24.47 -4.11
C ASN A 37 35.62 -23.94 -3.26
N SER A 38 35.37 -23.56 -2.00
CA SER A 38 36.44 -23.16 -1.05
C SER A 38 37.40 -24.29 -0.69
N LYS A 39 37.05 -25.56 -0.98
CA LYS A 39 37.95 -26.71 -0.84
C LYS A 39 38.86 -26.91 -2.04
N ALA A 40 38.50 -26.36 -3.20
CA ALA A 40 39.20 -26.58 -4.47
C ALA A 40 40.12 -25.41 -4.83
N VAL A 41 39.74 -24.18 -4.47
CA VAL A 41 40.52 -22.96 -4.73
C VAL A 41 40.44 -22.02 -3.54
N ASP A 42 41.54 -21.30 -3.28
CA ASP A 42 41.59 -20.26 -2.26
C ASP A 42 40.98 -18.95 -2.79
N PHE A 43 40.19 -18.29 -1.93
CA PHE A 43 39.55 -17.00 -2.26
C PHE A 43 40.20 -15.87 -1.47
N SER A 44 40.43 -14.74 -2.15
CA SER A 44 40.79 -13.48 -1.49
C SER A 44 39.61 -12.94 -0.65
N MET A 45 39.86 -11.83 0.06
CA MET A 45 38.80 -11.15 0.80
C MET A 45 37.66 -10.73 -0.16
N PRO A 46 36.39 -10.93 0.24
CA PRO A 46 35.25 -10.59 -0.61
C PRO A 46 35.24 -9.08 -0.91
N TYR A 47 35.16 -8.72 -2.20
CA TYR A 47 35.12 -7.33 -2.65
C TYR A 47 33.69 -6.77 -2.70
N THR A 48 32.70 -7.62 -2.94
CA THR A 48 31.28 -7.27 -2.97
C THR A 48 30.49 -8.24 -2.11
N LEU A 49 29.47 -7.71 -1.44
CA LEU A 49 28.49 -8.48 -0.70
C LEU A 49 27.15 -8.29 -1.42
N ASP A 50 26.68 -9.35 -2.04
CA ASP A 50 25.40 -9.36 -2.74
C ASP A 50 24.38 -10.13 -1.91
N GLU A 51 23.23 -9.51 -1.69
CA GLU A 51 22.11 -10.11 -0.97
C GLU A 51 21.14 -10.78 -1.94
N LEU A 52 20.52 -11.87 -1.50
CA LEU A 52 19.48 -12.55 -2.27
C LEU A 52 18.24 -11.67 -2.33
N SER A 53 18.00 -11.06 -3.49
CA SER A 53 16.82 -10.22 -3.74
C SER A 53 15.91 -10.82 -4.80
N PHE A 54 14.61 -10.51 -4.71
CA PHE A 54 13.64 -10.88 -5.73
C PHE A 54 13.39 -9.70 -6.66
N ILE A 55 13.50 -9.92 -7.97
CA ILE A 55 13.17 -8.93 -8.98
C ILE A 55 11.70 -9.10 -9.35
N THR A 56 10.89 -8.08 -9.04
CA THR A 56 9.46 -8.03 -9.41
C THR A 56 9.25 -6.92 -10.44
N PRO A 57 8.38 -7.09 -11.45
CA PRO A 57 8.05 -6.01 -12.38
C PRO A 57 7.51 -4.78 -11.64
N LYS A 58 7.85 -3.60 -12.14
CA LYS A 58 7.31 -2.33 -11.62
C LYS A 58 5.77 -2.37 -11.71
N PRO A 59 5.04 -2.07 -10.61
CA PRO A 59 3.59 -2.01 -10.67
C PRO A 59 3.14 -0.95 -11.69
N GLY A 60 2.08 -1.26 -12.43
CA GLY A 60 1.52 -0.34 -13.42
C GLY A 60 1.05 0.98 -12.81
N ASN A 61 0.91 2.02 -13.63
CA ASN A 61 0.42 3.33 -13.18
C ASN A 61 -0.99 3.22 -12.62
N ILE A 62 -1.13 3.39 -11.29
CA ILE A 62 -2.43 3.47 -10.62
C ILE A 62 -3.03 4.83 -10.97
N LYS A 63 -4.09 4.84 -11.78
CA LYS A 63 -4.80 6.08 -12.15
C LYS A 63 -5.52 6.62 -10.92
N SER A 64 -4.94 7.63 -10.28
CA SER A 64 -5.37 8.22 -9.01
C SER A 64 -6.56 9.19 -9.11
N ASN A 65 -7.35 9.16 -10.18
CA ASN A 65 -8.41 10.16 -10.37
C ASN A 65 -9.59 10.01 -9.39
N LEU A 66 -9.76 8.81 -8.81
CA LEU A 66 -10.83 8.50 -7.84
C LEU A 66 -10.26 7.90 -6.54
N ALA A 67 -8.97 8.09 -6.26
CA ALA A 67 -8.34 7.55 -5.06
C ALA A 67 -9.02 8.01 -3.76
N LEU A 68 -9.62 9.20 -3.75
CA LEU A 68 -10.39 9.71 -2.61
C LEU A 68 -11.64 8.89 -2.30
N LEU A 69 -12.28 8.30 -3.31
CA LEU A 69 -13.45 7.44 -3.10
C LEU A 69 -13.08 6.03 -2.65
N GLN A 70 -11.82 5.61 -2.83
CA GLN A 70 -11.31 4.32 -2.39
C GLN A 70 -10.99 4.26 -0.88
N VAL A 71 -11.04 5.38 -0.16
CA VAL A 71 -10.79 5.41 1.29
C VAL A 71 -11.87 4.66 2.07
N PHE A 72 -13.10 4.63 1.54
CA PHE A 72 -14.23 3.93 2.15
C PHE A 72 -14.89 2.97 1.15
N ASP A 73 -15.37 1.83 1.66
CA ASP A 73 -16.14 0.88 0.86
C ASP A 73 -17.42 1.50 0.29
N THR A 74 -17.86 0.98 -0.86
CA THR A 74 -19.11 1.41 -1.52
C THR A 74 -20.33 1.27 -0.60
N THR A 75 -20.32 0.28 0.29
CA THR A 75 -21.36 0.06 1.31
C THR A 75 -21.44 1.23 2.30
N THR A 76 -20.30 1.76 2.73
CA THR A 76 -20.22 2.92 3.63
C THR A 76 -20.74 4.19 2.95
N TRP A 77 -20.39 4.40 1.69
CA TRP A 77 -20.92 5.53 0.90
C TRP A 77 -22.45 5.47 0.75
N ILE A 78 -22.99 4.28 0.47
CA ILE A 78 -24.44 4.07 0.41
C ILE A 78 -25.09 4.35 1.78
N GLY A 79 -24.46 3.89 2.87
CA GLY A 79 -24.92 4.15 4.24
C GLY A 79 -24.97 5.63 4.58
N ILE A 80 -23.93 6.40 4.22
CA ILE A 80 -23.89 7.86 4.40
C ILE A 80 -25.03 8.54 3.63
N CYS A 81 -25.24 8.16 2.36
CA CYS A 81 -26.34 8.69 1.55
C CYS A 81 -27.71 8.39 2.16
N ILE A 82 -27.93 7.17 2.65
CA ILE A 82 -29.20 6.77 3.30
C ILE A 82 -29.39 7.58 4.59
N ALA A 83 -28.36 7.70 5.43
CA ALA A 83 -28.43 8.45 6.69
C ALA A 83 -28.79 9.93 6.45
N LEU A 84 -28.20 10.55 5.43
CA LEU A 84 -28.52 11.93 5.03
C LEU A 84 -29.97 12.09 4.58
N ILE A 85 -30.49 11.15 3.80
CA ILE A 85 -31.89 11.16 3.34
C ILE A 85 -32.85 10.99 4.52
N VAL A 86 -32.60 10.01 5.40
CA VAL A 86 -33.45 9.73 6.57
C VAL A 86 -33.47 10.94 7.52
N MET A 87 -32.32 11.58 7.75
CA MET A 87 -32.27 12.82 8.52
C MET A 87 -33.08 13.92 7.84
N SER A 88 -32.87 14.17 6.55
CA SER A 88 -33.61 15.23 5.83
C SER A 88 -35.14 15.04 5.89
N ILE A 89 -35.62 13.81 5.71
CA ILE A 89 -37.06 13.47 5.82
C ILE A 89 -37.57 13.70 7.25
N SER A 90 -36.79 13.33 8.26
CA SER A 90 -37.16 13.53 9.67
C SER A 90 -37.27 15.02 10.02
N PHE A 91 -36.36 15.85 9.48
CA PHE A 91 -36.42 17.30 9.62
C PHE A 91 -37.55 17.94 8.79
N ALA A 92 -37.93 17.37 7.65
CA ALA A 92 -39.04 17.86 6.84
C ALA A 92 -40.40 17.76 7.57
N LYS A 93 -40.55 16.79 8.48
CA LYS A 93 -41.73 16.69 9.37
C LYS A 93 -41.87 17.89 10.31
N PHE A 94 -40.81 18.67 10.52
CA PHE A 94 -40.79 19.88 11.36
C PHE A 94 -41.12 21.19 10.63
N LYS A 95 -41.75 21.12 9.43
CA LYS A 95 -42.31 22.29 8.69
C LYS A 95 -41.27 23.21 8.05
N ASP A 96 -40.14 22.65 7.62
CA ASP A 96 -39.13 23.35 6.81
C ASP A 96 -38.97 22.68 5.44
N SER A 97 -38.60 23.46 4.42
CA SER A 97 -38.38 22.96 3.05
C SER A 97 -37.25 21.91 3.01
N VAL A 98 -37.57 20.71 2.52
CA VAL A 98 -36.69 19.53 2.45
C VAL A 98 -35.32 19.85 1.84
N GLY A 99 -35.31 20.61 0.73
CA GLY A 99 -34.07 20.93 0.01
C GLY A 99 -33.13 21.80 0.83
N ASN A 100 -33.66 22.84 1.49
CA ASN A 100 -32.85 23.74 2.31
C ASN A 100 -32.24 23.02 3.53
N ASN A 101 -32.99 22.07 4.10
CA ASN A 101 -32.49 21.26 5.21
C ASN A 101 -31.39 20.30 4.78
N LEU A 102 -31.50 19.72 3.58
CA LEU A 102 -30.45 18.86 3.03
C LEU A 102 -29.13 19.62 2.82
N PHE A 103 -29.19 20.83 2.25
CA PHE A 103 -27.98 21.67 2.09
C PHE A 103 -27.38 22.10 3.43
N LYS A 104 -28.21 22.40 4.44
CA LYS A 104 -27.73 22.70 5.79
C LYS A 104 -27.05 21.50 6.44
N LEU A 105 -27.61 20.30 6.31
CA LEU A 105 -27.02 19.06 6.82
C LEU A 105 -25.70 18.74 6.11
N LEU A 106 -25.63 18.85 4.79
CA LEU A 106 -24.38 18.71 4.04
C LEU A 106 -23.33 19.72 4.49
N GLY A 107 -23.73 20.99 4.69
CA GLY A 107 -22.85 22.03 5.23
C GLY A 107 -22.25 21.63 6.58
N THR A 108 -23.07 21.10 7.50
CA THR A 108 -22.57 20.63 8.81
C THR A 108 -21.62 19.44 8.72
N VAL A 109 -21.84 18.50 7.79
CA VAL A 109 -20.93 17.37 7.55
C VAL A 109 -19.57 17.86 7.06
N VAL A 110 -19.55 18.91 6.25
CA VAL A 110 -18.32 19.57 5.76
C VAL A 110 -17.70 20.47 6.84
N GLY A 111 -18.25 20.50 8.06
CA GLY A 111 -17.76 21.30 9.18
C GLY A 111 -18.17 22.78 9.12
N GLN A 112 -19.10 23.15 8.24
CA GLN A 112 -19.66 24.50 8.21
C GLN A 112 -20.61 24.70 9.38
N SER A 113 -20.44 25.81 10.10
CA SER A 113 -21.34 26.23 11.18
C SER A 113 -22.69 26.64 10.59
N SER A 114 -23.70 25.77 10.68
CA SER A 114 -25.04 26.09 10.21
C SER A 114 -25.71 27.12 11.14
N ASN A 115 -26.10 28.27 10.59
CA ASN A 115 -26.90 29.27 11.30
C ASN A 115 -28.37 28.80 11.36
N ILE A 116 -28.71 28.02 12.39
CA ILE A 116 -30.07 27.56 12.64
C ILE A 116 -30.82 28.66 13.37
N GLY A 117 -31.54 29.48 12.60
CA GLY A 117 -32.55 30.39 13.14
C GLY A 117 -33.56 29.61 13.99
N ASN A 118 -33.77 30.10 15.22
CA ASN A 118 -34.79 29.78 16.23
C ASN A 118 -35.68 28.51 16.07
N GLY A 119 -35.09 27.36 15.77
CA GLY A 119 -35.78 26.06 15.68
C GLY A 119 -35.88 25.33 17.02
N SER A 120 -36.82 24.37 17.10
CA SER A 120 -37.12 23.50 18.25
C SER A 120 -35.89 22.85 18.88
N LEU A 121 -35.89 22.70 20.21
CA LEU A 121 -34.77 22.16 21.00
C LEU A 121 -34.32 20.77 20.52
N SER A 122 -35.26 19.94 20.02
CA SER A 122 -34.94 18.63 19.42
C SER A 122 -34.12 18.72 18.14
N SER A 123 -34.34 19.73 17.29
CA SER A 123 -33.61 19.86 16.02
C SER A 123 -32.16 20.29 16.25
N LYS A 124 -31.92 21.10 17.28
CA LYS A 124 -30.57 21.47 17.75
C LYS A 124 -29.83 20.26 18.34
N MET A 125 -30.49 19.45 19.17
CA MET A 125 -29.89 18.25 19.77
C MET A 125 -29.48 17.21 18.71
N LEU A 126 -30.33 16.98 17.70
CA LEU A 126 -30.02 16.06 16.60
C LEU A 126 -28.81 16.51 15.79
N LEU A 127 -28.69 17.83 15.56
CA LEU A 127 -27.59 18.38 14.78
C LEU A 127 -26.26 18.37 15.55
N THR A 128 -26.29 18.63 16.86
CA THR A 128 -25.10 18.51 17.73
C THR A 128 -24.64 17.06 17.86
N ALA A 129 -25.58 16.11 17.88
CA ALA A 129 -25.26 14.68 17.89
C ALA A 129 -24.59 14.24 16.58
N LEU A 130 -25.08 14.72 15.42
CA LEU A 130 -24.46 14.45 14.12
C LEU A 130 -23.06 15.08 14.02
N GLY A 131 -22.91 16.33 14.49
CA GLY A 131 -21.63 17.02 14.53
C GLY A 131 -20.61 16.33 15.44
N PHE A 132 -21.03 15.74 16.56
CA PHE A 132 -20.15 14.96 17.44
C PHE A 132 -19.74 13.62 16.82
N CYS A 133 -20.64 12.97 16.08
CA CYS A 133 -20.37 11.67 15.45
C CYS A 133 -19.35 11.75 14.29
N LEU A 134 -19.19 12.91 13.67
CA LEU A 134 -18.30 13.17 12.52
C LEU A 134 -17.01 13.94 12.89
N ARG A 135 -16.80 14.25 14.18
CA ARG A 135 -15.64 14.99 14.72
C ARG A 135 -14.60 14.07 15.37
N TRP A 136 -14.47 12.85 14.87
CA TRP A 136 -13.38 11.93 15.20
C TRP A 136 -12.21 12.13 14.23
#